data_AF-A0A8I2B6P2-F1
#
_entry.id   AF-A0A8I2B6P2-F1
#
_cell.length_a   1.000
_cell.length_b   1.000
_cell.length_c   1.000
_cell.angle_alpha   90.00
_cell.angle_beta   90.00
_cell.angle_gamma   90.00
#
_symmetry.space_group_name_H-M   'P 1'
#
loop_
_entity.id
_entity.type
_entity.pdbx_description
1 polymer ?
#
loop_
_entity_poly.entity_id
_entity_poly.type
_entity_poly.pdbx_seq_one_letter_code
_entity_poly.pdbx_strand_id
1 'polypeptide(L)'
;SVSISGWLFARFLSFLMEQRGKPNKIVCDNGTEFTSKAMFFWSKETDVGLCFIHPGKPTQNAFVEILNGKFSNECLNQHWFRTMDEARYEIYLWREHYNCFRPHCSLNYRSPVEYARQAA
;
A
#
# COMPACT_ATOMS: atom_id res chain seq x y z
N SER A 1 -13.63 16.21 5.30
CA SER A 1 -12.70 15.11 5.03
C SER A 1 -13.46 14.03 4.28
N VAL A 2 -13.06 13.68 3.06
CA VAL A 2 -13.63 12.50 2.37
C VAL A 2 -12.87 11.30 2.91
N SER A 3 -13.46 10.59 3.87
CA SER A 3 -12.87 9.36 4.40
C SER A 3 -13.04 8.23 3.39
N ILE A 4 -12.01 7.43 3.18
CA ILE A 4 -12.10 6.21 2.39
C ILE A 4 -12.92 5.21 3.22
N SER A 5 -14.07 4.79 2.69
CA SER A 5 -14.90 3.80 3.37
C SER A 5 -14.29 2.41 3.25
N GLY A 6 -14.60 1.52 4.21
CA GLY A 6 -14.20 0.12 4.13
C GLY A 6 -14.72 -0.59 2.87
N TRP A 7 -15.88 -0.17 2.33
CA TRP A 7 -16.39 -0.65 1.05
C TRP A 7 -15.48 -0.29 -0.13
N LEU A 8 -15.02 0.97 -0.18
CA LEU A 8 -14.12 1.41 -1.23
C LEU A 8 -12.77 0.68 -1.13
N PHE A 9 -12.30 0.46 0.09
CA PHE A 9 -11.07 -0.29 0.36
C PHE A 9 -11.18 -1.76 -0.08
N ALA A 10 -12.24 -2.45 0.32
CA ALA A 10 -12.54 -3.83 -0.10
C ALA A 10 -12.55 -3.96 -1.62
N ARG A 11 -13.21 -3.03 -2.32
CA ARG A 11 -13.26 -3.02 -3.79
C ARG A 11 -11.88 -2.84 -4.41
N PHE A 12 -11.06 -1.95 -3.84
CA PHE A 12 -9.69 -1.73 -4.30
C PHE A 12 -8.80 -2.96 -4.08
N LEU A 13 -8.92 -3.62 -2.93
CA LEU A 13 -8.19 -4.86 -2.66
C LEU A 13 -8.60 -5.99 -3.61
N SER A 14 -9.89 -6.17 -3.89
CA SER A 14 -10.35 -7.15 -4.87
C SER A 14 -9.74 -6.91 -6.25
N PHE A 15 -9.73 -5.65 -6.71
CA PHE A 15 -9.05 -5.29 -7.96
C PHE A 15 -7.56 -5.63 -7.93
N LEU A 16 -6.86 -5.36 -6.83
CA LEU A 16 -5.44 -5.72 -6.70
C LEU A 16 -5.22 -7.23 -6.71
N MET A 17 -6.13 -8.00 -6.12
CA MET A 17 -6.05 -9.47 -6.12
C MET A 17 -6.19 -10.05 -7.53
N GLU A 18 -7.03 -9.47 -8.39
CA GLU A 18 -7.13 -9.88 -9.80
C GLU A 18 -5.82 -9.65 -10.56
N GLN A 19 -5.08 -8.58 -10.22
CA GLN A 19 -3.85 -8.21 -10.92
C GLN A 19 -2.60 -8.92 -10.37
N ARG A 20 -2.57 -9.23 -9.06
CA ARG A 20 -1.36 -9.69 -8.35
C ARG A 20 -1.50 -11.06 -7.69
N GLY A 21 -2.69 -11.65 -7.74
CA GLY A 21 -3.02 -12.87 -7.00
C GLY A 21 -3.46 -12.59 -5.57
N LYS A 22 -4.09 -13.61 -4.97
CA LYS A 22 -4.65 -13.54 -3.62
C LYS A 22 -3.56 -13.71 -2.54
N PRO A 23 -3.39 -12.77 -1.60
CA PRO A 23 -2.53 -12.98 -0.43
C PRO A 23 -3.22 -13.86 0.61
N ASN A 24 -2.45 -14.60 1.41
CA ASN A 24 -3.02 -15.33 2.56
C ASN A 24 -3.47 -14.39 3.68
N LYS A 25 -2.72 -13.30 3.91
CA LYS A 25 -2.94 -12.35 4.99
C LYS A 25 -2.56 -10.92 4.57
N ILE A 26 -3.24 -9.94 5.14
CA ILE A 26 -2.91 -8.50 5.03
C ILE A 26 -2.73 -7.97 6.45
N VAL A 27 -1.64 -7.24 6.68
CA VAL A 27 -1.41 -6.54 7.95
C VAL A 27 -2.05 -5.16 7.87
N CYS A 28 -2.88 -4.83 8.86
CA CYS A 28 -3.65 -3.59 8.92
C CYS A 28 -3.35 -2.84 10.22
N ASP A 29 -3.43 -1.51 10.17
CA ASP A 29 -3.57 -0.73 11.39
C ASP A 29 -5.01 -0.82 11.94
N ASN A 30 -5.26 -0.19 13.09
CA ASN A 30 -6.57 -0.19 13.73
C ASN A 30 -7.51 0.90 13.18
N GLY A 31 -7.29 1.35 11.94
CA GLY A 31 -8.14 2.29 11.24
C GLY A 31 -9.58 1.81 11.08
N THR A 32 -10.51 2.75 11.05
CA THR A 32 -11.95 2.47 10.97
C THR A 32 -12.37 1.84 9.63
N GLU A 33 -11.60 2.11 8.59
CA GLU A 33 -11.73 1.51 7.27
C GLU A 33 -11.48 0.01 7.32
N PHE A 34 -10.42 -0.43 8.01
CA PHE A 34 -10.03 -1.84 8.16
C PHE A 34 -10.90 -2.60 9.15
N THR A 35 -11.35 -1.95 10.23
CA THR A 35 -12.19 -2.55 11.27
C THR A 35 -13.69 -2.54 10.92
N SER A 36 -14.05 -2.07 9.72
CA SER A 36 -15.45 -1.97 9.27
C SER A 36 -16.10 -3.33 9.00
N LYS A 37 -17.45 -3.38 9.08
CA LYS A 37 -18.24 -4.57 8.68
C LYS A 37 -17.97 -4.99 7.24
N ALA A 38 -17.78 -4.03 6.33
CA ALA A 38 -17.48 -4.30 4.93
C ALA A 38 -16.17 -5.10 4.78
N MET A 39 -15.11 -4.68 5.48
CA MET A 39 -13.84 -5.39 5.48
C MET A 39 -13.91 -6.76 6.15
N PHE A 40 -14.71 -6.90 7.21
CA PHE A 40 -14.97 -8.20 7.84
C PHE A 40 -15.63 -9.19 6.85
N PHE A 41 -16.70 -8.78 6.17
CA PHE A 41 -17.36 -9.65 5.19
C PHE A 41 -16.47 -9.96 3.99
N TRP A 42 -15.76 -8.95 3.47
CA TRP A 42 -14.80 -9.13 2.38
C TRP A 42 -13.71 -10.15 2.73
N SER A 43 -13.17 -10.11 3.95
CA SER A 43 -12.18 -11.08 4.43
C SER A 43 -12.75 -12.50 4.47
N LYS A 44 -14.03 -12.67 4.85
CA LYS A 44 -14.71 -13.97 4.85
C LYS A 44 -14.99 -14.49 3.44
N GLU A 45 -15.41 -13.63 2.53
CA GLU A 45 -15.72 -14.01 1.14
C GLU A 45 -14.46 -14.39 0.36
N THR A 46 -13.35 -13.68 0.61
CA THR A 46 -12.09 -13.90 -0.11
C THR A 46 -11.17 -14.93 0.55
N ASP A 47 -11.44 -15.27 1.82
CA ASP A 47 -10.56 -16.09 2.67
C ASP A 47 -9.15 -15.46 2.84
N VAL A 48 -9.09 -14.11 2.85
CA VAL A 48 -7.88 -13.34 3.16
C VAL A 48 -7.90 -12.95 4.63
N GLY A 49 -6.90 -13.37 5.41
CA GLY A 49 -6.81 -13.01 6.82
C GLY A 49 -6.43 -11.54 7.05
N LEU A 50 -7.24 -10.78 7.78
CA LEU A 50 -6.87 -9.44 8.25
C LEU A 50 -6.13 -9.55 9.59
N CYS A 51 -4.88 -9.09 9.65
CA CYS A 51 -4.04 -9.11 10.84
C CYS A 51 -3.81 -7.69 11.35
N PHE A 52 -4.47 -7.33 12.44
CA PHE A 52 -4.32 -6.01 13.05
C PHE A 52 -3.03 -5.91 13.87
N ILE A 53 -2.33 -4.78 13.75
CA ILE A 53 -1.18 -4.49 14.60
C ILE A 53 -1.61 -4.37 16.06
N HIS A 54 -0.74 -4.82 16.97
CA HIS A 54 -0.99 -4.70 18.39
C HIS A 54 -0.81 -3.25 18.86
N PRO A 55 -1.66 -2.77 19.78
CA PRO A 55 -1.43 -1.49 20.46
C PRO A 55 -0.03 -1.43 21.07
N GLY A 56 0.68 -0.32 20.84
CA GLY A 56 2.03 -0.11 21.36
C GLY A 56 3.14 -0.89 20.64
N LYS A 57 2.87 -1.54 19.50
CA LYS A 57 3.90 -2.21 18.67
C LYS A 57 4.10 -1.52 17.31
N PRO A 58 4.73 -0.33 17.27
CA PRO A 58 4.91 0.44 16.03
C PRO A 58 5.76 -0.29 14.99
N THR A 59 6.63 -1.21 15.41
CA THR A 59 7.47 -2.01 14.51
C THR A 59 6.67 -2.90 13.55
N GLN A 60 5.43 -3.25 13.89
CA GLN A 60 4.56 -4.05 13.01
C GLN A 60 4.04 -3.26 11.80
N ASN A 61 4.03 -1.92 11.87
CA ASN A 61 3.66 -1.06 10.74
C ASN A 61 4.88 -0.44 10.02
N ALA A 62 6.10 -0.77 10.45
CA ALA A 62 7.31 -0.06 10.06
C ALA A 62 7.51 0.02 8.53
N PHE A 63 7.16 -1.04 7.79
CA PHE A 63 7.31 -1.04 6.34
C PHE A 63 6.45 0.02 5.64
N VAL A 64 5.18 0.13 6.03
CA VAL A 64 4.25 1.13 5.46
C VAL A 64 4.66 2.53 5.90
N GLU A 65 5.07 2.70 7.16
CA GLU A 65 5.55 4.00 7.66
C GLU A 65 6.81 4.48 6.92
N ILE A 66 7.77 3.59 6.67
CA ILE A 66 8.97 3.92 5.90
C ILE A 66 8.60 4.30 4.45
N LEU A 67 7.68 3.57 3.82
CA LEU A 67 7.20 3.89 2.47
C LEU A 67 6.52 5.27 2.45
N ASN A 68 5.61 5.53 3.40
CA ASN A 68 4.90 6.81 3.51
C ASN A 68 5.86 7.97 3.77
N GLY A 69 6.86 7.78 4.63
CA GLY A 69 7.90 8.78 4.88
C GLY A 69 8.71 9.11 3.63
N LYS A 70 9.11 8.09 2.86
CA LYS A 70 9.80 8.28 1.58
C LYS A 70 8.90 8.97 0.56
N PHE A 71 7.66 8.53 0.42
CA PHE A 71 6.71 9.13 -0.51
C PHE A 71 6.45 10.61 -0.19
N SER A 72 6.23 10.95 1.07
CA SER A 72 6.05 12.34 1.49
C SER A 72 7.29 13.18 1.21
N ASN A 73 8.48 12.73 1.63
CA ASN A 73 9.70 13.52 1.52
C ASN A 73 10.24 13.62 0.09
N GLU A 74 10.15 12.55 -0.69
CA GLU A 74 10.74 12.43 -2.02
C GLU A 74 9.75 12.80 -3.14
N CYS A 75 8.43 12.77 -2.90
CA CYS A 75 7.41 13.13 -3.87
C CYS A 75 6.59 14.34 -3.42
N LEU A 76 5.77 14.19 -2.37
CA LEU A 76 4.73 15.20 -2.07
C LEU A 76 5.32 16.55 -1.65
N ASN A 77 6.37 16.55 -0.82
CA ASN A 77 7.00 17.76 -0.32
C ASN A 77 7.89 18.46 -1.36
N GLN A 78 8.22 17.78 -2.47
CA GLN A 78 9.06 18.33 -3.53
C GLN A 78 8.27 19.13 -4.56
N HIS A 79 6.93 19.04 -4.55
CA HIS A 79 6.08 19.58 -5.60
C HIS A 79 4.98 20.47 -5.03
N TRP A 80 4.71 21.58 -5.71
CA TRP A 80 3.51 22.38 -5.49
C TRP A 80 2.49 22.05 -6.57
N PHE A 81 1.49 21.22 -6.25
CA PHE A 81 0.48 20.80 -7.22
C PHE A 81 -0.55 21.89 -7.46
N ARG A 82 -0.72 22.29 -8.73
CA ARG A 82 -1.73 23.26 -9.16
C ARG A 82 -3.02 22.59 -9.56
N THR A 83 -2.95 21.33 -10.01
CA THR A 83 -4.11 20.54 -10.43
C THR A 83 -4.04 19.10 -9.92
N MET A 84 -5.18 18.42 -9.89
CA MET A 84 -5.24 16.99 -9.55
C MET A 84 -4.52 16.12 -10.59
N ASP A 85 -4.51 16.51 -11.85
CA ASP A 85 -3.85 15.74 -12.91
C ASP A 85 -2.32 15.84 -12.80
N GLU A 86 -1.80 17.02 -12.44
CA GLU A 86 -0.40 17.19 -12.09
C GLU A 86 -0.01 16.30 -10.89
N ALA A 87 -0.81 16.30 -9.82
CA ALA A 87 -0.57 15.42 -8.68
C ALA A 87 -0.57 13.93 -9.07
N ARG A 88 -1.53 13.49 -9.89
CA ARG A 88 -1.58 12.10 -10.39
C ARG A 88 -0.35 11.74 -11.21
N TYR A 89 0.11 12.66 -12.06
CA TYR A 89 1.27 12.45 -12.92
C TYR A 89 2.55 12.31 -12.11
N GLU A 90 2.81 13.24 -11.18
CA GLU A 90 4.01 13.18 -10.34
C GLU A 90 4.03 11.95 -9.42
N ILE A 91 2.88 11.60 -8.83
CA ILE A 91 2.75 10.39 -8.01
C ILE A 91 2.99 9.14 -8.85
N TYR A 92 2.50 9.10 -10.11
CA TYR A 92 2.77 8.02 -11.04
C TYR A 92 4.26 7.88 -11.32
N LEU A 93 4.93 8.98 -11.71
CA LEU A 93 6.38 8.97 -11.99
C LEU A 93 7.19 8.48 -10.79
N TRP A 94 6.89 8.99 -9.60
CA TRP A 94 7.57 8.57 -8.38
C TRP A 94 7.34 7.07 -8.10
N ARG A 95 6.11 6.57 -8.26
CA ARG A 95 5.77 5.16 -8.05
C ARG A 95 6.47 4.25 -9.06
N GLU A 96 6.52 4.62 -10.33
CA GLU A 96 7.23 3.87 -11.37
C GLU A 96 8.74 3.85 -11.07
N HIS A 97 9.33 5.00 -10.73
CA HIS A 97 10.73 5.07 -10.32
C HIS A 97 11.02 4.15 -9.11
N TYR A 98 10.21 4.25 -8.06
CA TYR A 98 10.38 3.48 -6.83
C TYR A 98 10.30 1.96 -7.06
N ASN A 99 9.33 1.51 -7.87
CA ASN A 99 9.04 0.09 -8.06
C ASN A 99 9.88 -0.56 -9.16
N CYS A 100 10.22 0.17 -10.22
CA CYS A 100 10.84 -0.42 -11.41
C CYS A 100 12.35 -0.15 -11.48
N PHE A 101 12.84 0.95 -10.89
CA PHE A 101 14.22 1.41 -11.13
C PHE A 101 15.05 1.60 -9.85
N ARG A 102 14.42 1.98 -8.73
CA ARG A 102 15.16 2.27 -7.49
C ARG A 102 15.79 1.00 -6.90
N PRO A 103 17.12 0.94 -6.70
CA PRO A 103 17.75 -0.16 -5.99
C PRO A 103 17.47 -0.07 -4.49
N HIS A 104 17.11 -1.19 -3.86
CA HIS A 104 16.92 -1.26 -2.40
C HIS A 104 17.95 -2.19 -1.78
N CYS A 105 18.69 -1.71 -0.79
CA CYS A 105 19.72 -2.50 -0.10
C CYS A 105 19.15 -3.78 0.54
N SER A 106 17.94 -3.73 1.09
CA SER A 106 17.23 -4.88 1.64
C SER A 106 16.84 -5.93 0.59
N LEU A 107 16.89 -5.58 -0.70
CA LEU A 107 16.56 -6.45 -1.83
C LEU A 107 17.81 -6.76 -2.67
N ASN A 108 19.01 -6.78 -2.06
CA ASN A 108 20.29 -6.99 -2.75
C ASN A 108 20.50 -5.99 -3.90
N TYR A 109 20.14 -4.73 -3.69
CA TYR A 109 20.23 -3.64 -4.67
C TYR A 109 19.38 -3.83 -5.94
N ARG A 110 18.33 -4.67 -5.87
CA ARG A 110 17.31 -4.81 -6.92
C ARG A 110 16.15 -3.85 -6.71
N SER A 111 15.40 -3.57 -7.77
CA SER A 111 14.10 -2.90 -7.66
C SER A 111 13.02 -3.86 -7.13
N PRO A 112 11.91 -3.35 -6.55
CA PRO A 112 10.82 -4.19 -6.08
C PRO A 112 10.24 -5.11 -7.16
N VAL A 113 10.13 -4.61 -8.40
CA VAL A 113 9.64 -5.40 -9.54
C VAL A 113 10.63 -6.49 -9.93
N GLU A 114 11.94 -6.19 -9.97
CA GLU A 114 12.97 -7.20 -10.25
C GLU A 114 12.98 -8.29 -9.17
N TYR A 115 12.91 -7.89 -7.90
CA TYR A 115 12.84 -8.83 -6.78
C TYR A 115 11.59 -9.72 -6.88
N ALA A 116 10.42 -9.14 -7.16
CA ALA A 116 9.17 -9.90 -7.28
C ALA A 116 9.20 -10.92 -8.43
N ARG A 117 9.80 -10.58 -9.57
CA ARG A 117 9.94 -11.50 -10.72
C ARG A 117 10.80 -12.72 -10.43
N GLN A 118 11.75 -12.61 -9.50
CA GLN A 118 12.65 -13.71 -9.13
C GLN A 118 12.10 -14.59 -8.00
N ALA A 119 11.14 -14.06 -7.23
CA ALA A 119 10.49 -14.76 -6.13
C ALA A 119 9.22 -15.53 -6.57
N ALA A 120 8.79 -15.35 -7.82
CA ALA A 120 7.70 -16.09 -8.47
C ALA A 120 8.21 -17.38 -9.09
#